data_AF-A0A7R9TZI8-F1
#
_entry.id   AF-A0A7R9TZI8-F1
#
_cell.length_a   1.000
_cell.length_b   1.000
_cell.length_c   1.000
_cell.angle_alpha   90.00
_cell.angle_beta   90.00
_cell.angle_gamma   90.00
#
_symmetry.space_group_name_H-M   'P 1'
#
loop_
_entity.id
_entity.type
_entity.pdbx_description
1 polymer ?
#
loop_
_entity_poly.entity_id
_entity_poly.type
_entity_poly.pdbx_seq_one_letter_code
_entity_poly.pdbx_strand_id
1 'polypeptide(L)'
;AAPWTELECESLILTVRTVDAAAAASEATAVMEHWERAMQLGRDLASEGRPYVRKERIVSDVQISVGWMHSGYPIMGHLEHSALVVSVDELCGQGTGELGGWGPYHELGHNFQGRDWMLPGTDESSCNLFSLIIAERECGMQPGRGHPARSPESVSERWEEYSAAKYPDFSVWFGLDFFMELQSALGGWEALAGVLATYASESTRTCDPCTLENVGAGWSPASERARFDLLMAR
;
A
#
# COMPACT_ATOMS: atom_id res chain seq x y z
N ALA A 1 -22.46 -20.10 18.55
CA ALA A 1 -21.17 -19.96 17.85
C ALA A 1 -20.49 -18.70 18.36
N ALA A 2 -19.15 -18.64 18.33
CA ALA A 2 -18.45 -17.37 18.56
C ALA A 2 -18.85 -16.35 17.47
N PRO A 3 -18.84 -15.04 17.75
CA PRO A 3 -19.21 -14.01 16.76
C PRO A 3 -18.10 -13.68 15.75
N TRP A 4 -16.84 -13.89 16.12
CA TRP A 4 -15.67 -13.69 15.26
C TRP A 4 -14.89 -14.98 15.03
N THR A 5 -14.24 -15.05 13.87
CA THR A 5 -13.34 -16.12 13.47
C THR A 5 -12.02 -15.50 12.99
N GLU A 6 -10.90 -16.15 13.31
CA GLU A 6 -9.60 -15.81 12.76
C GLU A 6 -9.21 -16.76 11.63
N LEU A 7 -8.74 -16.19 10.51
CA LEU A 7 -8.04 -16.90 9.44
C LEU A 7 -6.58 -16.39 9.43
N GLU A 8 -5.61 -17.29 9.30
CA GLU A 8 -4.21 -16.95 9.52
C GLU A 8 -3.29 -17.63 8.49
N CYS A 9 -2.42 -16.83 7.87
CA CYS A 9 -1.24 -17.27 7.12
C CYS A 9 0.04 -16.95 7.90
N GLU A 10 1.23 -17.09 7.30
CA GLU A 10 2.48 -16.81 7.99
C GLU A 10 2.65 -15.31 8.29
N SER A 11 2.23 -14.47 7.35
CA SER A 11 2.43 -13.02 7.40
C SER A 11 1.27 -12.22 7.98
N LEU A 12 0.04 -12.75 7.99
CA LEU A 12 -1.17 -11.97 8.25
C LEU A 12 -2.28 -12.76 8.96
N ILE A 13 -3.06 -12.07 9.81
CA ILE A 13 -4.27 -12.57 10.47
C ILE A 13 -5.47 -11.72 10.05
N LEU A 14 -6.54 -12.38 9.61
CA LEU A 14 -7.87 -11.76 9.44
C LEU A 14 -8.73 -12.06 10.65
N THR A 15 -9.30 -11.03 11.29
CA THR A 15 -10.36 -11.17 12.30
C THR A 15 -11.67 -10.69 11.70
N VAL A 16 -12.55 -11.64 11.37
CA VAL A 16 -13.78 -11.40 10.58
C VAL A 16 -15.00 -11.98 11.27
N ARG A 17 -16.20 -11.62 10.81
CA ARG A 17 -17.43 -12.21 11.33
C ARG A 17 -17.45 -13.71 11.02
N THR A 18 -17.85 -14.52 11.98
CA THR A 18 -17.92 -15.99 11.80
C THR A 18 -18.80 -16.41 10.64
N VAL A 19 -19.85 -15.63 10.32
CA VAL A 19 -20.73 -15.92 9.18
C VAL A 19 -20.02 -15.79 7.83
N ASP A 20 -19.12 -14.83 7.67
CA ASP A 20 -18.39 -14.61 6.41
C ASP A 20 -17.26 -15.64 6.27
N ALA A 21 -16.53 -15.91 7.36
CA ALA A 21 -15.53 -16.98 7.39
C ALA A 21 -16.15 -18.35 7.09
N ALA A 22 -17.36 -18.63 7.59
CA ALA A 22 -18.08 -19.86 7.29
C ALA A 22 -18.52 -19.92 5.82
N ALA A 23 -18.92 -18.79 5.22
CA ALA A 23 -19.28 -18.72 3.81
C ALA A 23 -18.07 -18.95 2.89
N ALA A 24 -16.89 -18.45 3.28
CA ALA A 24 -15.63 -18.60 2.55
C ALA A 24 -14.86 -19.89 2.89
N ALA A 25 -15.41 -20.79 3.70
CA ALA A 25 -14.66 -21.91 4.29
C ALA A 25 -14.03 -22.87 3.26
N SER A 26 -14.67 -23.07 2.10
CA SER A 26 -14.09 -23.92 1.03
C SER A 26 -12.90 -23.27 0.34
N GLU A 27 -12.83 -21.94 0.34
CA GLU A 27 -11.80 -21.14 -0.32
C GLU A 27 -10.75 -20.60 0.66
N ALA A 28 -10.84 -20.93 1.94
CA ALA A 28 -10.01 -20.35 2.99
C ALA A 28 -8.50 -20.47 2.70
N THR A 29 -8.05 -21.59 2.12
CA THR A 29 -6.66 -21.76 1.70
C THR A 29 -6.28 -20.78 0.59
N ALA A 30 -7.09 -20.64 -0.45
CA ALA A 30 -6.82 -19.72 -1.57
C ALA A 30 -6.80 -18.26 -1.10
N VAL A 31 -7.69 -17.89 -0.17
CA VAL A 31 -7.71 -16.57 0.47
C VAL A 31 -6.42 -16.31 1.25
N MET A 32 -5.99 -17.26 2.09
CA MET A 32 -4.75 -17.10 2.87
C MET A 32 -3.50 -17.08 1.99
N GLU A 33 -3.45 -17.87 0.92
CA GLU A 33 -2.36 -17.82 -0.06
C GLU A 33 -2.33 -16.49 -0.82
N HIS A 34 -3.49 -15.92 -1.16
CA HIS A 34 -3.60 -14.61 -1.79
C HIS A 34 -3.04 -13.50 -0.89
N TRP A 35 -3.43 -13.49 0.40
CA TRP A 35 -2.90 -12.53 1.36
C TRP A 35 -1.40 -12.70 1.59
N GLU A 36 -0.90 -13.95 1.64
CA GLU A 36 0.54 -14.20 1.76
C GLU A 36 1.33 -13.62 0.57
N ARG A 37 0.81 -13.78 -0.66
CA ARG A 37 1.44 -13.20 -1.86
C ARG A 37 1.36 -11.67 -1.87
N ALA A 38 0.22 -11.08 -1.49
CA ALA A 38 0.08 -9.64 -1.36
C ALA A 38 1.09 -9.05 -0.36
N MET A 39 1.26 -9.72 0.78
CA MET A 39 2.24 -9.39 1.81
C MET A 39 3.68 -9.51 1.29
N GLN A 40 3.99 -10.56 0.53
CA GLN A 40 5.32 -10.73 -0.10
C GLN A 40 5.61 -9.60 -1.11
N LEU A 41 4.66 -9.25 -1.96
CA LEU A 41 4.82 -8.15 -2.93
C LEU A 41 5.09 -6.81 -2.24
N GLY A 42 4.37 -6.54 -1.14
CA GLY A 42 4.60 -5.33 -0.37
C GLY A 42 6.00 -5.28 0.24
N ARG A 43 6.47 -6.41 0.78
CA ARG A 43 7.85 -6.51 1.29
C ARG A 43 8.91 -6.29 0.24
N ASP A 44 8.74 -6.91 -0.93
CA ASP A 44 9.69 -6.81 -2.02
C ASP A 44 9.78 -5.36 -2.51
N LEU A 45 8.64 -4.68 -2.65
CA LEU A 45 8.61 -3.26 -3.03
C LEU A 45 9.23 -2.36 -1.95
N ALA A 46 8.87 -2.56 -0.68
CA ALA A 46 9.43 -1.80 0.44
C ALA A 46 10.91 -2.13 0.70
N SER A 47 11.45 -3.17 0.05
CA SER A 47 12.80 -3.70 0.24
C SER A 47 13.09 -4.04 1.71
N GLU A 48 12.07 -4.52 2.42
CA GLU A 48 12.17 -4.93 3.81
C GLU A 48 12.79 -6.32 3.93
N GLY A 49 14.12 -6.38 3.99
CA GLY A 49 14.85 -7.64 4.24
C GLY A 49 14.73 -8.19 5.68
N ARG A 50 13.96 -7.55 6.56
CA ARG A 50 13.79 -7.98 7.97
C ARG A 50 12.61 -8.95 8.07
N PRO A 51 12.71 -10.08 8.78
CA PRO A 51 11.56 -10.95 9.02
C PRO A 51 10.41 -10.17 9.70
N TYR A 52 9.16 -10.60 9.50
CA TYR A 52 8.04 -10.03 10.21
C TYR A 52 8.31 -10.13 11.72
N VAL A 53 8.45 -8.99 12.40
CA VAL A 53 8.56 -8.99 13.87
C VAL A 53 7.27 -9.56 14.49
N ARG A 54 6.17 -9.43 13.75
CA ARG A 54 4.82 -9.91 14.06
C ARG A 54 4.00 -10.01 12.78
N LYS A 55 2.97 -10.86 12.78
CA LYS A 55 1.97 -10.91 11.71
C LYS A 55 1.22 -9.59 11.64
N GLU A 56 0.93 -9.14 10.43
CA GLU A 56 -0.02 -8.05 10.20
C GLU A 56 -1.43 -8.51 10.57
N ARG A 57 -2.33 -7.56 10.86
CA ARG A 57 -3.69 -7.91 11.28
C ARG A 57 -4.71 -6.99 10.66
N ILE A 58 -5.69 -7.57 9.96
CA ILE A 58 -6.87 -6.86 9.47
C ILE A 58 -8.08 -7.30 10.30
N VAL A 59 -8.79 -6.35 10.90
CA VAL A 59 -9.93 -6.59 11.78
C VAL A 59 -11.15 -5.88 11.24
N SER A 60 -12.23 -6.61 11.02
CA SER A 60 -13.54 -6.03 10.74
C SER A 60 -14.34 -5.88 12.04
N ASP A 61 -14.65 -4.64 12.42
CA ASP A 61 -15.35 -4.31 13.67
C ASP A 61 -16.47 -3.27 13.46
N VAL A 62 -17.37 -3.15 14.44
CA VAL A 62 -18.35 -2.08 14.55
C VAL A 62 -17.69 -0.78 15.02
N GLN A 63 -16.72 -0.89 15.93
CA GLN A 63 -16.06 0.26 16.56
C GLN A 63 -14.67 0.47 15.97
N ILE A 64 -14.60 1.19 14.84
CA ILE A 64 -13.34 1.70 14.30
C ILE A 64 -13.14 3.17 14.69
N SER A 65 -11.90 3.64 14.64
CA SER A 65 -11.58 4.99 15.13
C SER A 65 -11.95 6.10 14.14
N VAL A 66 -11.80 5.86 12.84
CA VAL A 66 -12.05 6.83 11.76
C VAL A 66 -12.15 6.13 10.41
N GLY A 67 -12.79 6.79 9.44
CA GLY A 67 -12.71 6.42 8.03
C GLY A 67 -13.60 5.24 7.63
N TRP A 68 -13.32 4.69 6.46
CA TRP A 68 -13.93 3.47 5.93
C TRP A 68 -13.11 2.24 6.38
N MET A 69 -11.80 2.34 6.20
CA MET A 69 -10.77 1.60 6.90
C MET A 69 -9.70 2.57 7.42
N HIS A 70 -8.81 2.10 8.28
CA HIS A 70 -7.60 2.81 8.64
C HIS A 70 -6.44 1.87 8.96
N SER A 71 -5.24 2.29 8.61
CA SER A 71 -3.98 1.62 8.91
C SER A 71 -3.60 1.70 10.40
N GLY A 72 -2.53 0.98 10.77
CA GLY A 72 -2.10 0.79 12.15
C GLY A 72 -1.90 -0.68 12.50
N TYR A 73 -1.85 -0.98 13.79
CA TYR A 73 -1.85 -2.37 14.25
C TYR A 73 -2.90 -2.58 15.34
N PRO A 74 -4.07 -3.12 14.99
CA PRO A 74 -4.45 -3.67 13.67
C PRO A 74 -4.79 -2.61 12.60
N ILE A 75 -4.82 -3.03 11.33
CA ILE A 75 -5.63 -2.40 10.28
C ILE A 75 -7.09 -2.68 10.62
N MET A 76 -7.91 -1.63 10.72
CA MET A 76 -9.32 -1.77 11.11
C MET A 76 -10.22 -1.38 9.94
N GLY A 77 -11.31 -2.11 9.76
CA GLY A 77 -12.37 -1.80 8.82
C GLY A 77 -13.75 -2.02 9.40
N HIS A 78 -14.77 -1.37 8.82
CA HIS A 78 -16.14 -1.65 9.21
C HIS A 78 -16.55 -3.10 8.92
N LEU A 79 -17.56 -3.60 9.64
CA LEU A 79 -18.09 -4.96 9.47
C LEU A 79 -18.49 -5.31 8.04
N GLU A 80 -18.86 -4.33 7.22
CA GLU A 80 -19.23 -4.55 5.83
C GLU A 80 -18.05 -5.02 4.95
N HIS A 81 -16.81 -4.83 5.39
CA HIS A 81 -15.60 -5.31 4.68
C HIS A 81 -15.21 -6.74 5.06
N SER A 82 -15.90 -7.33 6.04
CA SER A 82 -15.63 -8.68 6.52
C SER A 82 -15.77 -9.73 5.41
N ALA A 83 -16.75 -9.58 4.52
CA ALA A 83 -16.93 -10.44 3.35
C ALA A 83 -15.86 -10.20 2.28
N LEU A 84 -15.50 -8.93 2.04
CA LEU A 84 -14.49 -8.52 1.07
C LEU A 84 -13.15 -9.19 1.35
N VAL A 85 -12.63 -9.08 2.57
CA VAL A 85 -11.26 -9.57 2.90
C VAL A 85 -11.14 -11.10 2.91
N VAL A 86 -12.26 -11.83 2.84
CA VAL A 86 -12.29 -13.30 2.75
C VAL A 86 -12.69 -13.82 1.36
N SER A 87 -12.70 -12.96 0.34
CA SER A 87 -13.07 -13.35 -1.03
C SER A 87 -12.04 -12.84 -2.03
N VAL A 88 -11.27 -13.75 -2.64
CA VAL A 88 -10.28 -13.40 -3.69
C VAL A 88 -10.97 -12.74 -4.89
N ASP A 89 -12.17 -13.21 -5.26
CA ASP A 89 -12.92 -12.66 -6.37
C ASP A 89 -13.35 -11.21 -6.12
N GLU A 90 -13.81 -10.89 -4.90
CA GLU A 90 -14.16 -9.52 -4.51
C GLU A 90 -12.89 -8.65 -4.41
N LEU A 91 -11.84 -9.16 -3.78
CA LEU A 91 -10.55 -8.47 -3.66
C LEU A 91 -9.95 -8.11 -5.03
N CYS A 92 -10.08 -9.00 -6.02
CA CYS A 92 -9.57 -8.76 -7.35
C CYS A 92 -10.57 -8.09 -8.31
N GLY A 93 -11.81 -7.86 -7.87
CA GLY A 93 -12.84 -7.24 -8.71
C GLY A 93 -13.06 -7.99 -10.01
N GLN A 94 -13.19 -9.32 -9.95
CA GLN A 94 -13.34 -10.17 -11.13
C GLN A 94 -14.43 -9.64 -12.08
N GLY A 95 -14.04 -9.27 -13.30
CA GLY A 95 -14.94 -8.78 -14.35
C GLY A 95 -15.34 -7.30 -14.27
N THR A 96 -14.82 -6.52 -13.32
CA THR A 96 -15.15 -5.08 -13.19
C THR A 96 -14.16 -4.16 -13.88
N GLY A 97 -12.89 -4.60 -14.02
CA GLY A 97 -11.79 -3.73 -14.45
C GLY A 97 -11.26 -2.80 -13.36
N GLU A 98 -11.76 -2.94 -12.14
CA GLU A 98 -11.42 -2.14 -10.95
C GLU A 98 -11.06 -3.07 -9.78
N LEU A 99 -10.06 -2.68 -8.98
CA LEU A 99 -9.58 -3.46 -7.86
C LEU A 99 -10.54 -3.34 -6.69
N GLY A 100 -11.34 -4.37 -6.43
CA GLY A 100 -12.27 -4.35 -5.31
C GLY A 100 -11.56 -4.24 -3.95
N GLY A 101 -10.35 -4.79 -3.84
CA GLY A 101 -9.50 -4.71 -2.66
C GLY A 101 -8.69 -3.42 -2.48
N TRP A 102 -8.94 -2.36 -3.26
CA TRP A 102 -8.15 -1.12 -3.19
C TRP A 102 -8.00 -0.59 -1.76
N GLY A 103 -9.10 -0.55 -1.00
CA GLY A 103 -9.08 -0.07 0.39
C GLY A 103 -8.18 -0.90 1.32
N PRO A 104 -8.42 -2.21 1.49
CA PRO A 104 -7.54 -3.04 2.32
C PRO A 104 -6.06 -2.99 1.92
N TYR A 105 -5.75 -2.94 0.61
CA TYR A 105 -4.36 -2.85 0.14
C TYR A 105 -3.75 -1.46 0.34
N HIS A 106 -4.55 -0.40 0.28
CA HIS A 106 -4.13 0.97 0.57
C HIS A 106 -3.71 1.09 2.05
N GLU A 107 -4.52 0.57 2.97
CA GLU A 107 -4.17 0.55 4.40
C GLU A 107 -2.94 -0.32 4.69
N LEU A 108 -2.81 -1.44 3.97
CA LEU A 108 -1.62 -2.28 4.06
C LEU A 108 -0.39 -1.54 3.54
N GLY A 109 -0.54 -0.77 2.47
CA GLY A 109 0.51 0.08 1.91
C GLY A 109 1.01 1.12 2.92
N HIS A 110 0.13 1.71 3.73
CA HIS A 110 0.54 2.58 4.83
C HIS A 110 1.44 1.88 5.85
N ASN A 111 1.22 0.60 6.14
CA ASN A 111 2.08 -0.16 7.05
C ASN A 111 3.44 -0.53 6.42
N PHE A 112 3.53 -0.60 5.08
CA PHE A 112 4.79 -0.85 4.35
C PHE A 112 5.60 0.42 4.03
N GLN A 113 5.03 1.60 4.27
CA GLN A 113 5.70 2.87 3.99
C GLN A 113 6.95 3.09 4.84
N GLY A 114 8.06 3.41 4.18
CA GLY A 114 9.30 3.80 4.83
C GLY A 114 9.52 5.30 4.80
N ARG A 115 9.64 5.94 5.98
CA ARG A 115 9.96 7.39 6.11
C ARG A 115 11.29 7.80 5.48
N ASP A 116 12.13 6.83 5.13
CA ASP A 116 13.46 7.05 4.58
C ASP A 116 13.44 7.32 3.07
N TRP A 117 12.43 6.84 2.36
CA TRP A 117 12.31 6.97 0.90
C TRP A 117 11.05 7.72 0.46
N MET A 118 10.05 7.85 1.32
CA MET A 118 8.85 8.64 1.01
C MET A 118 9.16 10.11 0.80
N LEU A 119 8.51 10.72 -0.18
CA LEU A 119 8.58 12.16 -0.37
C LEU A 119 7.67 12.87 0.64
N PRO A 120 8.09 14.00 1.22
CA PRO A 120 7.25 14.78 2.10
C PRO A 120 5.87 15.11 1.52
N GLY A 121 4.80 14.75 2.23
CA GLY A 121 3.41 15.01 1.83
C GLY A 121 2.85 14.02 0.81
N THR A 122 3.53 12.90 0.56
CA THR A 122 3.07 11.85 -0.37
C THR A 122 2.58 10.60 0.35
N ASP A 123 2.15 10.74 1.60
CA ASP A 123 1.69 9.65 2.46
C ASP A 123 0.52 8.89 1.81
N GLU A 124 -0.46 9.63 1.30
CA GLU A 124 -1.63 9.07 0.62
C GLU A 124 -1.34 8.65 -0.83
N SER A 125 -0.22 9.09 -1.41
CA SER A 125 0.17 8.73 -2.78
C SER A 125 0.99 7.45 -2.82
N SER A 126 2.03 7.37 -1.99
CA SER A 126 3.02 6.30 -2.04
C SER A 126 2.49 4.99 -1.45
N CYS A 127 1.51 5.02 -0.53
CA CYS A 127 0.82 3.83 -0.06
C CYS A 127 0.06 3.11 -1.20
N ASN A 128 -0.40 3.86 -2.22
CA ASN A 128 -1.10 3.28 -3.36
C ASN A 128 -0.18 2.50 -4.32
N LEU A 129 1.15 2.60 -4.20
CA LEU A 129 2.05 1.75 -4.97
C LEU A 129 1.87 0.27 -4.61
N PHE A 130 1.56 0.00 -3.34
CA PHE A 130 1.27 -1.34 -2.85
C PHE A 130 -0.04 -1.89 -3.42
N SER A 131 -1.10 -1.06 -3.47
CA SER A 131 -2.35 -1.43 -4.15
C SER A 131 -2.13 -1.75 -5.63
N LEU A 132 -1.31 -0.97 -6.33
CA LEU A 132 -1.04 -1.16 -7.76
C LEU A 132 -0.21 -2.41 -8.06
N ILE A 133 0.85 -2.70 -7.29
CA ILE A 133 1.66 -3.91 -7.54
C ILE A 133 0.85 -5.18 -7.26
N ILE A 134 -0.02 -5.18 -6.24
CA ILE A 134 -0.93 -6.29 -5.94
C ILE A 134 -1.97 -6.43 -7.06
N ALA A 135 -2.57 -5.32 -7.52
CA ALA A 135 -3.51 -5.33 -8.62
C ALA A 135 -2.92 -5.97 -9.88
N GLU A 136 -1.70 -5.56 -10.24
CA GLU A 136 -1.00 -6.04 -11.43
C GLU A 136 -0.61 -7.52 -11.30
N ARG A 137 0.03 -7.92 -10.19
CA ARG A 137 0.68 -9.23 -10.07
C ARG A 137 -0.23 -10.33 -9.53
N GLU A 138 -1.20 -10.00 -8.69
CA GLU A 138 -2.11 -10.98 -8.08
C GLU A 138 -3.51 -10.96 -8.69
N CYS A 139 -3.98 -9.80 -9.14
CA CYS A 139 -5.33 -9.65 -9.69
C CYS A 139 -5.38 -9.52 -11.21
N GLY A 140 -4.23 -9.61 -11.90
CA GLY A 140 -4.14 -9.62 -13.36
C GLY A 140 -4.55 -8.30 -14.02
N MET A 141 -4.50 -7.19 -13.28
CA MET A 141 -4.81 -5.88 -13.83
C MET A 141 -3.71 -5.39 -14.74
N GLN A 142 -4.07 -4.50 -15.67
CA GLN A 142 -3.06 -3.83 -16.49
C GLN A 142 -2.13 -2.98 -15.60
N PRO A 143 -0.84 -2.85 -15.96
CA PRO A 143 0.11 -2.07 -15.17
C PRO A 143 -0.37 -0.66 -14.87
N GLY A 144 -0.31 -0.28 -13.59
CA GLY A 144 -0.73 1.03 -13.12
C GLY A 144 -2.23 1.31 -13.22
N ARG A 145 -3.07 0.30 -13.45
CA ARG A 145 -4.55 0.39 -13.49
C ARG A 145 -5.18 -0.29 -12.26
N GLY A 146 -6.51 -0.33 -12.21
CA GLY A 146 -7.28 -0.90 -11.11
C GLY A 146 -8.01 0.11 -10.24
N HIS A 147 -7.97 1.40 -10.58
CA HIS A 147 -8.79 2.42 -9.93
C HIS A 147 -9.26 3.45 -10.98
N PRO A 148 -10.48 4.01 -10.89
CA PRO A 148 -10.98 4.98 -11.86
C PRO A 148 -10.06 6.19 -12.05
N ALA A 149 -9.46 6.69 -10.97
CA ALA A 149 -8.50 7.80 -11.02
C ALA A 149 -7.23 7.44 -11.83
N ARG A 150 -7.00 6.16 -12.12
CA ARG A 150 -5.90 5.66 -12.94
C ARG A 150 -6.32 5.42 -14.39
N SER A 151 -7.39 6.01 -14.92
CA SER A 151 -7.66 5.95 -16.37
C SER A 151 -6.60 6.74 -17.17
N PRO A 152 -6.33 6.40 -18.45
CA PRO A 152 -5.41 7.19 -19.28
C PRO A 152 -5.76 8.68 -19.32
N GLU A 153 -7.05 8.98 -19.41
CA GLU A 153 -7.59 10.33 -19.46
C GLU A 153 -7.31 11.07 -18.16
N SER A 154 -7.66 10.50 -17.00
CA SER A 154 -7.41 11.14 -15.71
C SER A 154 -5.93 11.35 -15.42
N VAL A 155 -5.05 10.45 -15.85
CA VAL A 155 -3.60 10.63 -15.75
C VAL A 155 -3.13 11.79 -16.63
N SER A 156 -3.58 11.84 -17.89
CA SER A 156 -3.22 12.92 -18.82
C SER A 156 -3.68 14.29 -18.34
N GLU A 157 -4.94 14.39 -17.89
CA GLU A 157 -5.53 15.63 -17.37
C GLU A 157 -4.73 16.16 -16.17
N ARG A 158 -4.35 15.31 -15.22
CA ARG A 158 -3.55 15.72 -14.05
C ARG A 158 -2.14 16.18 -14.42
N TRP A 159 -1.52 15.56 -15.42
CA TRP A 159 -0.22 16.01 -15.92
C TRP A 159 -0.30 17.38 -16.61
N GLU A 160 -1.35 17.62 -17.38
CA GLU A 160 -1.61 18.93 -18.00
C GLU A 160 -1.84 20.01 -16.95
N GLU A 161 -2.70 19.73 -15.95
CA GLU A 161 -2.99 20.63 -14.85
C GLU A 161 -1.72 20.97 -14.06
N TYR A 162 -0.93 19.95 -13.67
CA TYR A 162 0.32 20.15 -12.94
C TYR A 162 1.33 20.98 -13.75
N SER A 163 1.45 20.71 -15.05
CA SER A 163 2.40 21.42 -15.92
C SER A 163 2.00 22.87 -16.19
N ALA A 164 0.71 23.18 -16.17
CA ALA A 164 0.19 24.53 -16.36
C ALA A 164 0.21 25.38 -15.07
N ALA A 165 0.28 24.73 -13.90
CA ALA A 165 0.23 25.42 -12.62
C ALA A 165 1.51 26.23 -12.35
N LYS A 166 1.33 27.47 -11.87
CA LYS A 166 2.45 28.36 -11.47
C LYS A 166 3.15 27.86 -10.19
N TYR A 167 2.39 27.22 -9.32
CA TYR A 167 2.85 26.63 -8.05
C TYR A 167 2.17 25.27 -7.90
N PRO A 168 2.65 24.24 -8.61
CA PRO A 168 2.02 22.93 -8.58
C PRO A 168 2.19 22.27 -7.20
N ASP A 169 1.17 21.54 -6.78
CA ASP A 169 1.17 20.75 -5.55
C ASP A 169 1.00 19.26 -5.86
N PHE A 170 1.50 18.41 -4.96
CA PHE A 170 1.31 16.96 -5.05
C PHE A 170 -0.08 16.61 -4.50
N SER A 171 -1.09 16.60 -5.36
CA SER A 171 -2.34 15.90 -5.01
C SER A 171 -2.05 14.40 -4.85
N VAL A 172 -2.90 13.70 -4.09
CA VAL A 172 -2.78 12.24 -3.86
C VAL A 172 -2.57 11.49 -5.18
N TRP A 173 -3.41 11.78 -6.16
CA TRP A 173 -3.41 11.08 -7.44
C TRP A 173 -2.27 11.51 -8.36
N PHE A 174 -1.90 12.79 -8.35
CA PHE A 174 -0.73 13.25 -9.10
C PHE A 174 0.57 12.65 -8.53
N GLY A 175 0.71 12.59 -7.20
CA GLY A 175 1.87 11.95 -6.59
C GLY A 175 2.01 10.49 -7.00
N LEU A 176 0.88 9.77 -7.08
CA LEU A 176 0.86 8.40 -7.61
C LEU A 176 1.22 8.35 -9.10
N ASP A 177 0.74 9.29 -9.92
CA ASP A 177 1.15 9.40 -11.33
C ASP A 177 2.65 9.58 -11.48
N PHE A 178 3.23 10.47 -10.67
CA PHE A 178 4.67 10.73 -10.64
C PHE A 178 5.46 9.45 -10.29
N PHE A 179 5.08 8.74 -9.23
CA PHE A 179 5.76 7.49 -8.87
C PHE A 179 5.62 6.40 -9.95
N MET A 180 4.49 6.34 -10.65
CA MET A 180 4.31 5.40 -11.76
C MET A 180 5.12 5.79 -13.01
N GLU A 181 5.30 7.08 -13.29
CA GLU A 181 6.22 7.55 -14.34
C GLU A 181 7.67 7.18 -13.98
N LEU A 182 8.07 7.39 -12.72
CA LEU A 182 9.37 6.98 -12.20
C LEU A 182 9.57 5.46 -12.32
N GLN A 183 8.59 4.67 -11.89
CA GLN A 183 8.59 3.20 -12.00
C GLN A 183 8.80 2.76 -13.46
N SER A 184 8.10 3.40 -14.40
CA SER A 184 8.23 3.10 -15.83
C SER A 184 9.60 3.51 -16.38
N ALA A 185 10.10 4.70 -16.00
CA ALA A 185 11.39 5.21 -16.43
C ALA A 185 12.58 4.38 -15.91
N LEU A 186 12.45 3.84 -14.69
CA LEU A 186 13.43 2.91 -14.10
C LEU A 186 13.39 1.50 -14.72
N GLY A 187 12.33 1.18 -15.47
CA GLY A 187 12.19 -0.11 -16.14
C GLY A 187 11.46 -1.18 -15.34
N GLY A 188 10.69 -0.80 -14.32
CA GLY A 188 9.79 -1.72 -13.62
C GLY A 188 9.83 -1.65 -12.09
N TRP A 189 9.02 -2.49 -11.45
CA TRP A 189 8.86 -2.57 -10.01
C TRP A 189 10.17 -2.95 -9.29
N GLU A 190 10.94 -3.89 -9.83
CA GLU A 190 12.21 -4.34 -9.24
C GLU A 190 13.25 -3.21 -9.21
N ALA A 191 13.30 -2.39 -10.26
CA ALA A 191 14.20 -1.25 -10.33
C ALA A 191 13.76 -0.15 -9.35
N LEU A 192 12.45 0.12 -9.26
CA LEU A 192 11.90 1.02 -8.25
C LEU A 192 12.24 0.54 -6.83
N ALA A 193 12.00 -0.73 -6.52
CA ALA A 193 12.33 -1.33 -5.23
C ALA A 193 13.82 -1.15 -4.90
N GLY A 194 14.73 -1.40 -5.85
CA GLY A 194 16.16 -1.16 -5.67
C GLY A 194 16.53 0.30 -5.34
N VAL A 195 15.82 1.27 -5.94
CA VAL A 195 15.97 2.69 -5.59
C VAL A 195 15.48 2.95 -4.17
N LEU A 196 14.29 2.46 -3.79
CA LEU A 196 13.75 2.63 -2.43
C LEU A 196 14.67 2.00 -1.36
N ALA A 197 15.23 0.82 -1.66
CA ALA A 197 16.20 0.13 -0.80
C ALA A 197 17.45 0.97 -0.53
N THR A 198 17.92 1.72 -1.54
CA THR A 198 19.12 2.56 -1.43
C THR A 198 18.89 3.63 -0.36
N TYR A 199 17.77 4.36 -0.43
CA TYR A 199 17.41 5.39 0.54
C TYR A 199 17.15 4.81 1.94
N ALA A 200 16.47 3.67 2.05
CA ALA A 200 16.28 2.98 3.32
C ALA A 200 17.64 2.61 3.97
N SER A 201 18.60 2.13 3.19
CA SER A 201 19.93 1.76 3.69
C SER A 201 20.76 2.96 4.14
N GLU A 202 20.63 4.11 3.48
CA GLU A 202 21.34 5.34 3.85
C GLU A 202 20.90 5.88 5.20
N SER A 203 19.59 5.85 5.48
CA SER A 203 19.05 6.29 6.77
C SER A 203 19.65 5.49 7.94
N THR A 204 19.74 4.17 7.79
CA THR A 204 20.33 3.29 8.81
C THR A 204 21.81 3.56 9.09
N ARG A 205 22.55 4.16 8.15
CA ARG A 205 23.97 4.56 8.36
C ARG A 205 24.12 5.88 9.12
N THR A 206 23.07 6.69 9.22
CA THR A 206 23.13 8.03 9.81
C THR A 206 22.56 8.15 11.23
N CYS A 207 22.00 7.07 11.80
CA CYS A 207 21.55 7.06 13.19
C CYS A 207 22.72 6.83 14.17
N ASP A 208 23.29 7.92 14.68
CA ASP A 208 23.72 7.96 16.09
C ASP A 208 22.49 7.71 16.98
N PRO A 209 22.62 7.11 18.19
CA PRO A 209 21.50 6.49 18.89
C PRO A 209 20.31 7.44 19.05
N CYS A 210 19.20 7.09 18.38
CA CYS A 210 17.93 7.82 18.45
C CYS A 210 17.50 7.99 19.90
N THR A 211 17.66 9.21 20.45
CA THR A 211 16.95 9.61 21.64
C THR A 211 15.49 9.84 21.27
N LEU A 212 14.58 9.40 22.14
CA LEU A 212 13.12 9.49 21.99
C LEU A 212 12.57 10.94 21.82
N GLU A 213 13.45 11.95 21.80
CA GLU A 213 13.08 13.36 21.61
C GLU A 213 12.82 13.74 20.15
N ASN A 214 13.31 12.97 19.16
CA ASN A 214 13.12 13.29 17.73
C ASN A 214 11.88 12.66 17.09
N VAL A 215 11.03 11.97 17.87
CA VAL A 215 9.80 11.31 17.37
C VAL A 215 8.74 12.35 16.94
N GLY A 216 8.95 13.64 17.19
CA GLY A 216 8.02 14.73 16.91
C GLY A 216 8.40 15.71 15.79
N ALA A 217 9.54 15.57 15.10
CA ALA A 217 9.98 16.59 14.15
C ALA A 217 10.71 16.02 12.92
N GLY A 218 10.00 15.99 11.79
CA GLY A 218 10.62 16.10 10.46
C GLY A 218 10.91 14.80 9.73
N TRP A 219 10.76 14.88 8.42
CA TRP A 219 11.19 13.91 7.42
C TRP A 219 12.69 13.59 7.58
N SER A 220 13.10 12.35 7.25
CA SER A 220 14.51 11.96 7.34
C SER A 220 15.36 12.77 6.35
N PRO A 221 16.66 12.99 6.63
CA PRO A 221 17.57 13.56 5.63
C PRO A 221 17.61 12.76 4.32
N ALA A 222 17.33 11.45 4.37
CA ALA A 222 17.23 10.60 3.19
C ALA A 222 15.97 10.91 2.37
N SER A 223 14.81 11.13 3.01
CA SER A 223 13.59 11.54 2.30
C SER A 223 13.67 12.93 1.69
N GLU A 224 14.36 13.88 2.33
CA GLU A 224 14.58 15.21 1.75
C GLU A 224 15.51 15.11 0.53
N ARG A 225 16.54 14.25 0.57
CA ARG A 225 17.37 13.97 -0.61
C ARG A 225 16.60 13.25 -1.71
N ALA A 226 15.81 12.22 -1.38
CA ALA A 226 14.94 11.55 -2.33
C ALA A 226 14.02 12.56 -3.03
N ARG A 227 13.49 13.54 -2.30
CA ARG A 227 12.72 14.65 -2.88
C ARG A 227 13.53 15.45 -3.89
N PHE A 228 14.75 15.86 -3.55
CA PHE A 228 15.61 16.56 -4.49
C PHE A 228 15.95 15.69 -5.71
N ASP A 229 16.43 14.48 -5.51
CA ASP A 229 16.95 13.63 -6.58
C ASP A 229 15.84 13.15 -7.53
N LEU A 230 14.68 12.74 -6.98
CA LEU A 230 13.55 12.28 -7.80
C LEU A 230 12.86 13.42 -8.55
N LEU A 231 12.76 14.62 -7.96
CA LEU A 231 12.18 15.78 -8.65
C LEU A 231 13.13 16.36 -9.71
N MET A 232 14.44 16.22 -9.54
CA MET A 232 15.47 16.76 -10.45
C MET A 232 15.87 15.76 -11.55
N ALA A 233 15.40 14.51 -11.51
CA ALA A 233 15.63 13.51 -12.56
C ALA A 233 14.79 13.74 -13.84
N ARG A 234 14.14 14.91 -13.97
CA ARG A 234 13.36 15.34 -15.14
C ARG A 234 14.18 16.19 -16.11
#